data_AF-A0A8C4LQ16-F1
#
_entry.id   AF-A0A8C4LQ16-F1
#
_cell.length_a   1.000
_cell.length_b   1.000
_cell.length_c   1.000
_cell.angle_alpha   90.00
_cell.angle_beta   90.00
_cell.angle_gamma   90.00
#
_symmetry.space_group_name_H-M   'P 1'
#
loop_
_entity.id
_entity.type
_entity.pdbx_description
1 polymer ?
#
loop_
_entity_poly.entity_id
_entity_poly.type
_entity_poly.pdbx_seq_one_letter_code
_entity_poly.pdbx_strand_id
1 'polypeptide(L)'
;MRLSMRRALLAAGCTLALVLAVQLGQQVLECRAVLEGPRSPRRAMRPEQEDLVMVGADHVEYRYGKAMPLIFVGGVPRSGTTLMRAMLDAHPEVRCGEETRIIPRVLAMRQAWSKSGREKLRLDEAGVTDEVLDAAMQAFILEVIAKHGEPARVLCNKDPFTLKSSVYLSRLFPNSKFLLMVRDGRASVHSMITRKVTIAGFDLSSYRDCLTKWNKAIEVMYAQCMEVGKDKCLPVYYEQLVLHPRRSLKLILDFLGIAWSDAVLHHEDLIGKPGGVSLSKIERSTDQVIKPVNLEALSKWTGHIPGDVVRDMAHIAPMLARLGYDPYANPPNYGNPDPIVINNTQRVLKGDYKTPANLKGYFQEQNMKKWWSMLHHREYSRPQESCLHIGSNLYFLSSSPLLSFTVHVTSSIGEPEQHLLLPLGKLVISRGGRQSPETAFDLPKATQLPDGRILPKAISPRVCFP
;
A
#
# COMPACT_ATOMS: atom_id res chain seq x y z
N MET A 1 -37.08 44.08 -83.84
CA MET A 1 -36.01 43.15 -83.36
C MET A 1 -35.50 43.37 -81.93
N ARG A 2 -35.88 44.42 -81.17
CA ARG A 2 -35.33 44.67 -79.81
C ARG A 2 -36.02 43.92 -78.64
N LEU A 3 -37.20 43.33 -78.83
CA LEU A 3 -37.91 42.58 -77.78
C LEU A 3 -37.40 41.13 -77.56
N SER A 4 -36.73 40.55 -78.56
CA SER A 4 -36.26 39.15 -78.52
C SER A 4 -35.02 38.98 -77.62
N MET A 5 -34.12 39.96 -77.64
CA MET A 5 -32.84 39.90 -76.92
C MET A 5 -32.99 39.99 -75.40
N ARG A 6 -33.97 40.76 -74.88
CA ARG A 6 -34.27 40.82 -73.44
C ARG A 6 -34.86 39.51 -72.91
N ARG A 7 -35.72 38.84 -73.69
CA ARG A 7 -36.29 37.54 -73.31
C ARG A 7 -35.22 36.44 -73.34
N ALA A 8 -34.30 36.49 -74.30
CA ALA A 8 -33.16 35.58 -74.36
C ALA A 8 -32.20 35.78 -73.16
N LEU A 9 -31.90 37.03 -72.79
CA LEU A 9 -31.05 37.32 -71.62
C LEU A 9 -31.71 36.93 -70.29
N LEU A 10 -33.02 37.13 -70.15
CA LEU A 10 -33.78 36.66 -68.98
C LEU A 10 -33.79 35.12 -68.90
N ALA A 11 -34.02 34.44 -70.02
CA ALA A 11 -33.98 32.98 -70.07
C ALA A 11 -32.58 32.44 -69.71
N ALA A 12 -31.52 33.05 -70.23
CA ALA A 12 -30.14 32.69 -69.91
C ALA A 12 -29.77 32.99 -68.44
N GLY A 13 -30.29 34.08 -67.87
CA GLY A 13 -30.12 34.41 -66.45
C GLY A 13 -30.83 33.41 -65.54
N CYS A 14 -32.06 33.02 -65.89
CA CYS A 14 -32.83 32.02 -65.14
C CYS A 14 -32.19 30.63 -65.20
N THR A 15 -31.65 30.21 -66.36
CA THR A 15 -30.95 28.93 -66.47
C THR A 15 -29.64 28.94 -65.68
N LEU A 16 -28.88 30.04 -65.70
CA LEU A 16 -27.67 30.17 -64.89
C LEU A 16 -27.98 30.11 -63.39
N ALA A 17 -29.04 30.78 -62.94
CA ALA A 17 -29.47 30.75 -61.54
C ALA A 17 -29.90 29.35 -61.09
N LEU A 18 -30.61 28.61 -61.97
CA LEU A 18 -31.00 27.22 -61.72
C LEU A 18 -29.78 26.30 -61.61
N VAL A 19 -28.80 26.44 -62.51
CA VAL A 19 -27.58 25.62 -62.47
C VAL A 19 -26.77 25.90 -61.20
N LEU A 20 -26.63 27.17 -60.80
CA LEU A 20 -25.96 27.54 -59.56
C LEU A 20 -26.68 27.01 -58.33
N ALA A 21 -28.02 27.07 -58.29
CA ALA A 21 -28.80 26.52 -57.19
C ALA A 21 -28.65 25.00 -57.05
N VAL A 22 -28.59 24.29 -58.19
CA VAL A 22 -28.36 22.84 -58.22
C VAL A 22 -26.94 22.49 -57.76
N GLN A 23 -25.92 23.22 -58.20
CA GLN A 23 -24.53 23.00 -57.76
C GLN A 23 -24.34 23.29 -56.26
N LEU A 24 -24.93 24.37 -55.75
CA LEU A 24 -24.94 24.65 -54.31
C LEU A 24 -25.68 23.56 -53.52
N GLY A 25 -26.82 23.09 -54.02
CA GLY A 25 -27.56 21.98 -53.42
C GLY A 25 -26.75 20.68 -53.36
N GLN A 26 -26.01 20.35 -54.42
CA GLN A 26 -25.11 19.20 -54.45
C GLN A 26 -23.96 19.34 -53.46
N GLN A 27 -23.32 20.51 -53.36
CA GLN A 27 -22.26 20.72 -52.36
C GLN A 27 -22.76 20.66 -50.92
N VAL A 28 -23.99 21.13 -50.65
CA VAL A 28 -24.60 20.99 -49.32
C VAL A 28 -24.89 19.53 -48.99
N LEU A 29 -25.35 18.73 -49.96
CA LEU A 29 -25.58 17.29 -49.78
C LEU A 29 -24.27 16.51 -49.58
N GLU A 30 -23.21 16.84 -50.31
CA GLU A 30 -21.87 16.26 -50.12
C GLU A 30 -21.28 16.63 -48.75
N CYS A 31 -21.39 17.90 -48.33
CA CYS A 31 -21.00 18.33 -46.98
C CYS A 31 -21.79 17.59 -45.89
N ARG A 32 -23.08 17.36 -46.10
CA ARG A 32 -23.92 16.59 -45.18
C ARG A 32 -23.50 15.13 -45.12
N ALA A 33 -23.16 14.51 -46.25
CA ALA A 33 -22.65 13.15 -46.31
C ALA A 33 -21.26 12.99 -45.66
N VAL A 34 -20.41 14.01 -45.70
CA VAL A 34 -19.12 14.03 -44.97
C VAL A 34 -19.33 14.19 -43.45
N LEU A 35 -20.34 14.96 -43.03
CA LEU A 35 -20.74 15.07 -41.62
C LEU A 35 -21.48 13.82 -41.10
N GLU A 36 -22.18 13.11 -41.99
CA GLU A 36 -22.94 11.88 -41.70
C GLU A 36 -22.18 10.58 -42.06
N GLY A 37 -20.92 10.68 -42.52
CA GLY A 37 -20.06 9.55 -42.84
C GLY A 37 -19.97 8.55 -41.68
N PRO A 38 -19.71 7.25 -41.95
CA PRO A 38 -19.87 6.19 -40.98
C PRO A 38 -19.12 6.58 -39.73
N ARG A 39 -19.87 6.85 -38.66
CA ARG A 39 -19.32 6.87 -37.31
C ARG A 39 -18.70 5.50 -37.15
N SER A 40 -17.40 5.39 -37.45
CA SER A 40 -16.51 4.56 -36.66
C SER A 40 -17.02 4.73 -35.24
N PRO A 41 -17.35 3.66 -34.52
CA PRO A 41 -17.63 3.80 -33.12
C PRO A 41 -16.33 4.36 -32.55
N ARG A 42 -16.27 5.70 -32.43
CA ARG A 42 -15.67 6.35 -31.29
C ARG A 42 -16.11 5.42 -30.18
N ARG A 43 -15.14 4.76 -29.54
CA ARG A 43 -15.34 4.21 -28.21
C ARG A 43 -15.83 5.41 -27.39
N ALA A 44 -17.12 5.68 -27.49
CA ALA A 44 -17.85 6.40 -26.50
C ALA A 44 -17.48 5.64 -25.22
N MET A 45 -17.07 6.40 -24.20
CA MET A 45 -17.12 5.83 -22.87
C MET A 45 -18.44 5.07 -22.76
N ARG A 46 -18.32 3.79 -22.40
CA ARG A 46 -19.47 2.90 -22.24
C ARG A 46 -20.53 3.64 -21.42
N PRO A 47 -21.82 3.46 -21.75
CA PRO A 47 -22.90 4.17 -21.08
C PRO A 47 -22.74 4.03 -19.56
N GLU A 48 -22.97 5.12 -18.84
CA GLU A 48 -22.81 5.33 -17.39
C GLU A 48 -23.65 4.36 -16.51
N GLN A 49 -24.36 3.43 -17.13
CA GLN A 49 -25.44 2.60 -16.58
C GLN A 49 -25.25 1.09 -16.79
N GLU A 50 -24.23 0.62 -17.49
CA GLU A 50 -23.97 -0.82 -17.55
C GLU A 50 -23.11 -1.27 -16.37
N ASP A 51 -23.69 -2.06 -15.48
CA ASP A 51 -22.93 -2.82 -14.49
C ASP A 51 -21.91 -3.70 -15.22
N LEU A 52 -20.65 -3.60 -14.79
CA LEU A 52 -19.57 -4.42 -15.30
C LEU A 52 -19.61 -5.79 -14.61
N VAL A 53 -19.03 -6.81 -15.25
CA VAL A 53 -19.10 -8.21 -14.77
C VAL A 53 -17.70 -8.75 -14.49
N MET A 54 -17.55 -9.42 -13.35
CA MET A 54 -16.45 -10.34 -13.06
C MET A 54 -17.00 -11.76 -13.03
N VAL A 55 -16.23 -12.72 -13.54
CA VAL A 55 -16.58 -14.13 -13.47
C VAL A 55 -15.63 -14.78 -12.47
N GLY A 56 -16.19 -15.37 -11.42
CA GLY A 56 -15.41 -16.13 -10.43
C GLY A 56 -14.89 -17.45 -11.01
N ALA A 57 -13.93 -18.05 -10.32
CA ALA A 57 -13.44 -19.40 -10.67
C ALA A 57 -14.54 -20.48 -10.57
N ASP A 58 -15.62 -20.17 -9.86
CA ASP A 58 -16.86 -20.95 -9.72
C ASP A 58 -17.86 -20.72 -10.88
N HIS A 59 -17.47 -19.95 -11.91
CA HIS A 59 -18.33 -19.53 -13.03
C HIS A 59 -19.55 -18.69 -12.61
N VAL A 60 -19.54 -18.11 -11.41
CA VAL A 60 -20.57 -17.18 -10.96
C VAL A 60 -20.26 -15.78 -11.47
N GLU A 61 -21.28 -15.10 -12.01
CA GLU A 61 -21.18 -13.72 -12.46
C GLU A 61 -21.45 -12.75 -11.31
N TYR A 62 -20.49 -11.87 -11.05
CA TYR A 62 -20.58 -10.79 -10.06
C TYR A 62 -20.65 -9.45 -10.78
N ARG A 63 -21.75 -8.73 -10.59
CA ARG A 63 -21.97 -7.39 -11.14
C ARG A 63 -21.38 -6.34 -10.23
N TYR A 64 -20.69 -5.36 -10.81
CA TYR A 64 -20.09 -4.25 -10.07
C TYR A 64 -20.34 -2.91 -10.79
N GLY A 65 -20.68 -1.89 -10.01
CA GLY A 65 -21.14 -0.59 -10.51
C GLY A 65 -21.09 0.49 -9.43
N LYS A 66 -21.32 1.75 -9.80
CA LYS A 66 -21.20 2.91 -8.89
C LYS A 66 -22.14 2.85 -7.67
N ALA A 67 -23.27 2.16 -7.80
CA ALA A 67 -24.27 2.02 -6.74
C ALA A 67 -24.07 0.77 -5.87
N MET A 68 -23.01 -0.02 -6.06
CA MET A 68 -22.79 -1.21 -5.25
C MET A 68 -22.38 -0.84 -3.80
N PRO A 69 -22.68 -1.69 -2.80
CA PRO A 69 -22.39 -1.41 -1.40
C PRO A 69 -20.90 -1.65 -1.07
N LEU A 70 -20.03 -0.73 -1.49
CA LEU A 70 -18.59 -0.81 -1.20
C LEU A 70 -18.28 -0.57 0.28
N ILE A 71 -17.27 -1.27 0.79
CA ILE A 71 -16.71 -1.03 2.13
C ILE A 71 -15.34 -0.37 2.00
N PHE A 72 -15.13 0.78 2.63
CA PHE A 72 -13.82 1.42 2.71
C PHE A 72 -13.29 1.36 4.15
N VAL A 73 -12.19 0.63 4.35
CA VAL A 73 -11.49 0.56 5.65
C VAL A 73 -10.27 1.47 5.61
N GLY A 74 -10.12 2.31 6.63
CA GLY A 74 -8.93 3.14 6.75
C GLY A 74 -8.72 3.69 8.16
N GLY A 75 -7.99 4.80 8.24
CA GLY A 75 -7.45 5.32 9.49
C GLY A 75 -5.95 5.55 9.37
N VAL A 76 -5.32 6.13 10.39
CA VAL A 76 -3.86 6.30 10.36
C VAL A 76 -3.19 4.92 10.29
N PRO A 77 -2.17 4.69 9.45
CA PRO A 77 -1.44 3.41 9.43
C PRO A 77 -0.99 2.99 10.84
N ARG A 78 -0.91 1.68 11.06
CA ARG A 78 -0.62 1.05 12.37
C ARG A 78 -1.77 1.06 13.38
N SER A 79 -2.97 1.45 12.97
CA SER A 79 -4.19 1.43 13.80
C SER A 79 -5.05 0.15 13.66
N GLY A 80 -4.47 -0.96 13.18
CA GLY A 80 -5.21 -2.23 13.03
C GLY A 80 -6.03 -2.39 11.75
N THR A 81 -5.83 -1.52 10.75
CA THR A 81 -6.56 -1.58 9.46
C THR A 81 -6.39 -2.90 8.71
N THR A 82 -5.20 -3.49 8.70
CA THR A 82 -4.98 -4.81 8.07
C THR A 82 -5.67 -5.95 8.85
N LEU A 83 -5.79 -5.84 10.18
CA LEU A 83 -6.52 -6.83 10.98
C LEU A 83 -8.03 -6.74 10.66
N MET A 84 -8.59 -5.53 10.68
CA MET A 84 -9.99 -5.28 10.35
C MET A 84 -10.37 -5.86 8.99
N ARG A 85 -9.62 -5.52 7.94
CA ARG A 85 -9.91 -6.05 6.59
C ARG A 85 -9.71 -7.55 6.50
N ALA A 86 -8.78 -8.15 7.24
CA ALA A 86 -8.56 -9.60 7.22
C ALA A 86 -9.72 -10.35 7.90
N MET A 87 -10.29 -9.78 8.97
CA MET A 87 -11.50 -10.30 9.59
C MET A 87 -12.71 -10.17 8.66
N LEU A 88 -12.76 -9.13 7.81
CA LEU A 88 -13.79 -9.02 6.77
C LEU A 88 -13.55 -9.99 5.59
N ASP A 89 -12.31 -10.13 5.10
CA ASP A 89 -11.94 -11.11 4.06
C ASP A 89 -12.25 -12.56 4.47
N ALA A 90 -12.31 -12.83 5.77
CA ALA A 90 -12.71 -14.12 6.30
C ALA A 90 -14.23 -14.39 6.16
N HIS A 91 -15.03 -13.36 5.88
CA HIS A 91 -16.45 -13.51 5.60
C HIS A 91 -16.67 -14.04 4.17
N PRO A 92 -17.46 -15.11 3.95
CA PRO A 92 -17.60 -15.76 2.64
C PRO A 92 -18.19 -14.86 1.54
N GLU A 93 -18.82 -13.75 1.92
CA GLU A 93 -19.45 -12.80 0.99
C GLU A 93 -18.61 -11.54 0.72
N VAL A 94 -17.50 -11.35 1.43
CA VAL A 94 -16.75 -10.08 1.41
C VAL A 94 -15.32 -10.32 0.94
N ARG A 95 -14.84 -9.47 0.02
CA ARG A 95 -13.42 -9.42 -0.34
C ARG A 95 -12.90 -8.00 -0.28
N CYS A 96 -11.91 -7.78 0.59
CA CYS A 96 -11.07 -6.59 0.69
C CYS A 96 -9.78 -6.74 -0.10
N GLY A 97 -8.96 -7.76 0.20
CA GLY A 97 -7.62 -7.94 -0.36
C GLY A 97 -6.55 -6.99 0.19
N GLU A 98 -5.46 -6.83 -0.56
CA GLU A 98 -4.26 -6.05 -0.21
C GLU A 98 -4.43 -4.52 -0.36
N GLU A 99 -3.45 -3.75 0.14
CA GLU A 99 -3.39 -2.30 -0.12
C GLU A 99 -3.13 -2.04 -1.62
N THR A 100 -4.03 -1.31 -2.28
CA THR A 100 -3.90 -1.02 -3.71
C THR A 100 -2.83 0.04 -3.98
N ARG A 101 -2.57 0.92 -3.01
CA ARG A 101 -1.62 2.05 -3.04
C ARG A 101 -1.92 3.12 -4.08
N ILE A 102 -2.58 2.79 -5.19
CA ILE A 102 -2.89 3.69 -6.30
C ILE A 102 -4.12 4.54 -6.00
N ILE A 103 -5.14 3.98 -5.34
CA ILE A 103 -6.38 4.70 -4.96
C ILE A 103 -6.06 5.96 -4.13
N PRO A 104 -5.31 5.91 -3.01
CA PRO A 104 -4.99 7.12 -2.26
C PRO A 104 -4.14 8.13 -3.06
N ARG A 105 -3.36 7.69 -4.06
CA ARG A 105 -2.58 8.59 -4.93
C ARG A 105 -3.46 9.36 -5.89
N VAL A 106 -4.37 8.68 -6.60
CA VAL A 106 -5.29 9.36 -7.52
C VAL A 106 -6.27 10.27 -6.78
N LEU A 107 -6.70 9.89 -5.57
CA LEU A 107 -7.50 10.75 -4.69
C LEU A 107 -6.73 12.02 -4.30
N ALA A 108 -5.44 11.89 -3.96
CA ALA A 108 -4.59 13.04 -3.65
C ALA A 108 -4.37 13.96 -4.87
N MET A 109 -4.20 13.39 -6.06
CA MET A 109 -4.09 14.14 -7.32
C MET A 109 -5.38 14.93 -7.61
N ARG A 110 -6.54 14.26 -7.54
CA ARG A 110 -7.85 14.90 -7.71
C ARG A 110 -8.04 16.04 -6.70
N GLN A 111 -7.72 15.79 -5.43
CA GLN A 111 -7.82 16.80 -4.38
C GLN A 111 -6.91 18.01 -4.66
N ALA A 112 -5.72 17.81 -5.21
CA ALA A 112 -4.80 18.90 -5.56
C ALA A 112 -5.35 19.79 -6.68
N TRP A 113 -5.95 19.20 -7.72
CA TRP A 113 -6.58 19.94 -8.81
C TRP A 113 -7.73 20.82 -8.31
N SER A 114 -8.57 20.29 -7.41
CA SER A 114 -9.72 21.03 -6.87
C SER A 114 -9.35 22.09 -5.85
N LYS A 115 -8.23 21.90 -5.13
CA LYS A 115 -7.73 22.89 -4.17
C LYS A 115 -7.13 24.12 -4.86
N SER A 116 -6.59 23.97 -6.07
CA SER A 116 -6.02 25.07 -6.85
C SER A 116 -7.09 25.76 -7.68
N GLY A 117 -7.53 26.96 -7.28
CA GLY A 117 -8.56 27.71 -8.00
C GLY A 117 -8.18 27.99 -9.46
N ARG A 118 -6.90 28.27 -9.74
CA ARG A 118 -6.41 28.47 -11.11
C ARG A 118 -6.47 27.20 -11.94
N GLU A 119 -6.11 26.06 -11.36
CA GLU A 119 -6.16 24.78 -12.09
C GLU A 119 -7.60 24.35 -12.34
N LYS A 120 -8.48 24.50 -11.34
CA LYS A 120 -9.92 24.25 -11.50
C LYS A 120 -10.50 25.06 -12.66
N LEU A 121 -10.20 26.37 -12.73
CA LEU A 121 -10.68 27.21 -13.84
C LEU A 121 -10.19 26.72 -15.19
N ARG A 122 -8.91 26.30 -15.31
CA ARG A 122 -8.37 25.75 -16.56
C ARG A 122 -9.06 24.45 -16.97
N LEU A 123 -9.36 23.59 -16.00
CA LEU A 123 -10.07 22.33 -16.25
C LEU A 123 -11.52 22.59 -16.68
N ASP A 124 -12.21 23.52 -16.01
CA ASP A 124 -13.57 23.93 -16.35
C ASP A 124 -13.64 24.50 -17.78
N GLU A 125 -12.73 25.40 -18.17
CA GLU A 125 -12.61 25.96 -19.53
C GLU A 125 -12.26 24.88 -20.59
N ALA A 126 -11.58 23.81 -20.18
CA ALA A 126 -11.27 22.67 -21.05
C ALA A 126 -12.40 21.64 -21.15
N GLY A 127 -13.54 21.88 -20.48
CA GLY A 127 -14.67 20.93 -20.42
C GLY A 127 -14.43 19.73 -19.51
N VAL A 128 -13.36 19.75 -18.69
CA VAL A 128 -13.03 18.72 -17.70
C VAL A 128 -13.65 19.12 -16.35
N THR A 129 -14.98 19.14 -16.31
CA THR A 129 -15.76 19.57 -15.14
C THR A 129 -15.69 18.56 -13.99
N ASP A 130 -16.23 18.93 -12.82
CA ASP A 130 -16.34 18.02 -11.68
C ASP A 130 -17.10 16.73 -12.02
N GLU A 131 -18.11 16.77 -12.89
CA GLU A 131 -18.86 15.59 -13.35
C GLU A 131 -17.97 14.65 -14.18
N VAL A 132 -17.17 15.19 -15.10
CA VAL A 132 -16.24 14.41 -15.92
C VAL A 132 -15.15 13.78 -15.06
N LEU A 133 -14.58 14.55 -14.13
CA LEU A 133 -13.59 14.05 -13.19
C LEU A 133 -14.17 12.97 -12.28
N ASP A 134 -15.38 13.16 -11.77
CA ASP A 134 -16.03 12.19 -10.90
C ASP A 134 -16.34 10.87 -11.61
N ALA A 135 -16.85 10.93 -12.85
CA ALA A 135 -17.08 9.74 -13.65
C ALA A 135 -15.76 8.98 -13.94
N ALA A 136 -14.69 9.71 -14.26
CA ALA A 136 -13.37 9.12 -14.47
C ALA A 136 -12.81 8.49 -13.18
N MET A 137 -12.95 9.17 -12.04
CA MET A 137 -12.51 8.68 -10.74
C MET A 137 -13.32 7.46 -10.28
N GLN A 138 -14.64 7.45 -10.49
CA GLN A 138 -15.52 6.31 -10.23
C GLN A 138 -15.05 5.09 -11.02
N ALA A 139 -14.92 5.23 -12.35
CA ALA A 139 -14.50 4.14 -13.22
C ALA A 139 -13.12 3.61 -12.84
N PHE A 140 -12.15 4.50 -12.59
CA PHE A 140 -10.80 4.12 -12.21
C PHE A 140 -10.76 3.36 -10.88
N ILE A 141 -11.37 3.93 -9.83
CA ILE A 141 -11.36 3.31 -8.49
C ILE A 141 -12.09 1.97 -8.54
N LEU A 142 -13.24 1.91 -9.21
CA LEU A 142 -14.06 0.71 -9.27
C LEU A 142 -13.35 -0.43 -10.03
N GLU A 143 -12.68 -0.13 -11.14
CA GLU A 143 -11.86 -1.10 -11.88
C GLU A 143 -10.73 -1.68 -11.02
N VAL A 144 -10.04 -0.82 -10.26
CA VAL A 144 -9.01 -1.28 -9.33
C VAL A 144 -9.63 -2.18 -8.27
N ILE A 145 -10.66 -1.71 -7.54
CA ILE A 145 -11.31 -2.46 -6.46
C ILE A 145 -11.84 -3.81 -6.96
N ALA A 146 -12.50 -3.84 -8.11
CA ALA A 146 -13.04 -5.06 -8.69
C ALA A 146 -11.93 -6.05 -9.08
N LYS A 147 -10.92 -5.60 -9.83
CA LYS A 147 -10.00 -6.52 -10.53
C LYS A 147 -8.69 -6.82 -9.82
N HIS A 148 -8.37 -6.18 -8.71
CA HIS A 148 -7.11 -6.45 -8.00
C HIS A 148 -7.12 -7.75 -7.19
N GLY A 149 -8.25 -8.45 -7.09
CA GLY A 149 -8.40 -9.70 -6.35
C GLY A 149 -9.63 -10.49 -6.80
N GLU A 150 -9.94 -11.59 -6.10
CA GLU A 150 -11.08 -12.45 -6.42
C GLU A 150 -12.42 -11.68 -6.36
N PRO A 151 -13.41 -12.04 -7.18
CA PRO A 151 -14.74 -11.46 -7.08
C PRO A 151 -15.44 -11.95 -5.80
N ALA A 152 -16.33 -11.11 -5.26
CA ALA A 152 -17.19 -11.42 -4.13
C ALA A 152 -18.48 -10.60 -4.20
N ARG A 153 -19.52 -11.00 -3.46
CA ARG A 153 -20.80 -10.29 -3.41
C ARG A 153 -20.64 -8.86 -2.92
N VAL A 154 -19.80 -8.65 -1.90
CA VAL A 154 -19.49 -7.33 -1.33
C VAL A 154 -18.01 -7.05 -1.51
N LEU A 155 -17.70 -5.96 -2.19
CA LEU A 155 -16.33 -5.52 -2.39
C LEU A 155 -15.91 -4.51 -1.33
N CYS A 156 -14.66 -4.64 -0.91
CA CYS A 156 -14.05 -3.83 0.11
C CYS A 156 -12.69 -3.32 -0.39
N ASN A 157 -12.28 -2.16 0.09
CA ASN A 157 -10.94 -1.64 -0.10
C ASN A 157 -10.35 -1.19 1.24
N LYS A 158 -9.08 -1.52 1.46
CA LYS A 158 -8.31 -1.03 2.59
C LYS A 158 -7.05 -0.35 2.10
N ASP A 159 -7.09 0.98 2.06
CA ASP A 159 -5.94 1.84 1.90
C ASP A 159 -6.02 2.93 2.97
N PRO A 160 -5.11 2.97 3.98
CA PRO A 160 -5.32 3.74 5.22
C PRO A 160 -5.75 5.20 5.03
N PHE A 161 -5.12 5.90 4.08
CA PHE A 161 -5.36 7.33 3.85
C PHE A 161 -6.53 7.67 2.93
N THR A 162 -7.24 6.68 2.36
CA THR A 162 -8.46 6.94 1.57
C THR A 162 -9.55 7.63 2.40
N LEU A 163 -9.57 7.39 3.71
CA LEU A 163 -10.54 7.97 4.65
C LEU A 163 -10.34 9.49 4.87
N LYS A 164 -9.23 10.08 4.41
CA LYS A 164 -9.10 11.54 4.29
C LYS A 164 -10.03 12.14 3.22
N SER A 165 -10.61 11.29 2.38
CA SER A 165 -11.51 11.64 1.29
C SER A 165 -12.84 10.89 1.40
N SER A 166 -13.25 10.48 2.60
CA SER A 166 -14.49 9.71 2.79
C SER A 166 -15.75 10.48 2.38
N VAL A 167 -15.80 11.80 2.56
CA VAL A 167 -16.91 12.63 2.04
C VAL A 167 -16.95 12.57 0.51
N TYR A 168 -15.80 12.70 -0.14
CA TYR A 168 -15.70 12.62 -1.59
C TYR A 168 -16.05 11.21 -2.11
N LEU A 169 -15.52 10.15 -1.48
CA LEU A 169 -15.85 8.77 -1.82
C LEU A 169 -17.33 8.45 -1.59
N SER A 170 -17.95 9.01 -0.55
CA SER A 170 -19.39 8.85 -0.31
C SER A 170 -20.24 9.54 -1.38
N ARG A 171 -19.74 10.64 -1.97
CA ARG A 171 -20.38 11.28 -3.14
C ARG A 171 -20.24 10.41 -4.39
N LEU A 172 -19.06 9.85 -4.62
CA LEU A 172 -18.79 8.99 -5.78
C LEU A 172 -19.56 7.66 -5.71
N PHE A 173 -19.63 7.05 -4.53
CA PHE A 173 -20.25 5.75 -4.28
C PHE A 173 -21.32 5.89 -3.19
N PRO A 174 -22.56 6.24 -3.57
CA PRO A 174 -23.59 6.65 -2.62
C PRO A 174 -24.07 5.53 -1.68
N ASN A 175 -23.83 4.26 -2.01
CA ASN A 175 -24.16 3.13 -1.14
C ASN A 175 -22.95 2.59 -0.36
N SER A 176 -21.79 3.26 -0.47
CA SER A 176 -20.60 2.86 0.27
C SER A 176 -20.69 3.20 1.75
N LYS A 177 -20.02 2.37 2.56
CA LYS A 177 -19.83 2.55 4.00
C LYS A 177 -18.35 2.57 4.35
N PHE A 178 -18.03 3.22 5.46
CA PHE A 178 -16.67 3.52 5.90
C PHE A 178 -16.43 2.96 7.30
N LEU A 179 -15.33 2.23 7.48
CA LEU A 179 -14.84 1.82 8.79
C LEU A 179 -13.57 2.60 9.09
N LEU A 180 -13.67 3.57 10.01
CA LEU A 180 -12.53 4.36 10.46
C LEU A 180 -11.88 3.68 11.65
N MET A 181 -10.73 3.04 11.42
CA MET A 181 -9.95 2.47 12.52
C MET A 181 -9.33 3.57 13.36
N VAL A 182 -9.65 3.53 14.65
CA VAL A 182 -9.11 4.41 15.68
C VAL A 182 -8.27 3.56 16.61
N ARG A 183 -7.08 4.05 16.96
CA ARG A 183 -6.18 3.44 17.93
C ARG A 183 -5.51 4.55 18.72
N ASP A 184 -5.09 4.27 19.95
CA ASP A 184 -4.26 5.16 20.73
C ASP A 184 -3.05 5.64 19.87
N GLY A 185 -2.94 6.94 19.70
CA GLY A 185 -1.90 7.56 18.87
C GLY A 185 -0.49 7.21 19.33
N ARG A 186 -0.31 7.00 20.64
CA ARG A 186 0.95 6.56 21.25
C ARG A 186 1.34 5.18 20.76
N ALA A 187 0.38 4.26 20.67
CA ALA A 187 0.59 2.90 20.16
C ALA A 187 0.89 2.89 18.65
N SER A 188 0.16 3.68 17.86
CA SER A 188 0.37 3.79 16.41
C SER A 188 1.74 4.40 16.06
N VAL A 189 2.12 5.47 16.76
CA VAL A 189 3.44 6.14 16.59
C VAL A 189 4.59 5.24 17.02
N HIS A 190 4.50 4.64 18.21
CA HIS A 190 5.50 3.67 18.64
C HIS A 190 5.64 2.52 17.64
N SER A 191 4.53 2.03 17.07
CA SER A 191 4.58 0.99 16.06
C SER A 191 5.23 1.41 14.74
N MET A 192 5.04 2.64 14.26
CA MET A 192 5.68 3.08 13.00
C MET A 192 7.17 3.34 13.18
N ILE A 193 7.58 3.90 14.32
CA ILE A 193 8.98 4.19 14.65
C ILE A 193 9.77 2.89 14.82
N THR A 194 9.35 2.01 15.74
CA THR A 194 10.10 0.77 16.05
C THR A 194 10.18 -0.20 14.87
N ARG A 195 9.13 -0.25 14.04
CA ARG A 195 9.12 -1.09 12.83
C ARG A 195 9.64 -0.36 11.60
N LYS A 196 10.06 0.90 11.68
CA LYS A 196 10.53 1.70 10.54
C LYS A 196 9.53 1.65 9.37
N VAL A 197 8.25 1.88 9.66
CA VAL A 197 7.19 1.94 8.62
C VAL A 197 7.14 3.37 8.10
N THR A 198 7.68 3.59 6.91
CA THR A 198 7.76 4.91 6.30
C THR A 198 6.40 5.40 5.85
N ILE A 199 6.05 6.62 6.27
CA ILE A 199 4.83 7.33 5.86
C ILE A 199 5.30 8.68 5.35
N ALA A 200 4.87 9.06 4.14
CA ALA A 200 5.30 10.32 3.54
C ALA A 200 4.98 11.50 4.47
N GLY A 201 6.01 12.28 4.75
CA GLY A 201 5.93 13.43 5.65
C GLY A 201 6.14 13.13 7.12
N PHE A 202 6.21 11.88 7.60
CA PHE A 202 6.48 11.58 9.03
C PHE A 202 7.98 11.40 9.28
N ASP A 203 8.53 12.10 10.28
CA ASP A 203 9.91 11.90 10.73
C ASP A 203 9.96 10.80 11.81
N LEU A 204 10.41 9.61 11.40
CA LEU A 204 10.50 8.44 12.26
C LEU A 204 11.58 8.54 13.36
N SER A 205 12.41 9.59 13.35
CA SER A 205 13.37 9.85 14.41
C SER A 205 12.76 10.64 15.59
N SER A 206 11.56 11.20 15.41
CA SER A 206 10.90 12.07 16.39
C SER A 206 9.49 11.59 16.75
N TYR A 207 9.31 11.13 17.99
CA TYR A 207 7.99 10.81 18.53
C TYR A 207 7.05 12.02 18.50
N ARG A 208 7.57 13.21 18.83
CA ARG A 208 6.81 14.47 18.82
C ARG A 208 6.26 14.80 17.44
N ASP A 209 7.10 14.67 16.41
CA ASP A 209 6.69 14.91 15.03
C ASP A 209 5.65 13.88 14.57
N CYS A 210 5.91 12.60 14.81
CA CYS A 210 4.99 11.52 14.46
C CYS A 210 3.64 11.65 15.17
N LEU A 211 3.60 12.04 16.45
CA LEU A 211 2.36 12.27 17.20
C LEU A 211 1.60 13.50 16.68
N THR A 212 2.30 14.60 16.39
CA THR A 212 1.69 15.79 15.78
C THR A 212 1.02 15.45 14.45
N LYS A 213 1.70 14.68 13.59
CA LYS A 213 1.18 14.28 12.27
C LYS A 213 0.10 13.21 12.37
N TRP A 214 0.22 12.28 13.32
CA TRP A 214 -0.88 11.36 13.67
C TRP A 214 -2.13 12.14 14.06
N ASN A 215 -1.98 13.12 14.97
CA ASN A 215 -3.08 13.94 15.47
C ASN A 215 -3.76 14.68 14.31
N LYS A 216 -2.98 15.29 13.41
CA LYS A 216 -3.55 16.00 12.26
C LYS A 216 -4.25 15.06 11.28
N ALA A 217 -3.69 13.88 11.03
CA ALA A 217 -4.27 12.91 10.11
C ALA A 217 -5.60 12.36 10.66
N ILE A 218 -5.64 11.95 11.93
CA ILE A 218 -6.85 11.40 12.54
C ILE A 218 -7.92 12.49 12.75
N GLU A 219 -7.54 13.73 13.04
CA GLU A 219 -8.48 14.86 13.10
C GLU A 219 -9.26 15.01 11.79
N VAL A 220 -8.56 15.02 10.65
CA VAL A 220 -9.19 15.14 9.33
C VAL A 220 -10.08 13.94 9.02
N MET A 221 -9.59 12.71 9.25
CA MET A 221 -10.36 11.49 8.99
C MET A 221 -11.61 11.40 9.88
N TYR A 222 -11.47 11.75 11.16
CA TYR A 222 -12.58 11.72 12.11
C TYR A 222 -13.62 12.80 11.77
N ALA A 223 -13.20 14.01 11.42
CA ALA A 223 -14.11 15.05 10.96
C ALA A 223 -14.90 14.61 9.72
N GLN A 224 -14.23 14.04 8.71
CA GLN A 224 -14.89 13.50 7.52
C GLN A 224 -15.86 12.36 7.85
N CYS A 225 -15.49 11.46 8.77
CA CYS A 225 -16.35 10.38 9.25
C CYS A 225 -17.63 10.92 9.94
N MET A 226 -17.51 11.97 10.74
CA MET A 226 -18.67 12.61 11.36
C MET A 226 -19.52 13.36 10.31
N GLU A 227 -18.90 13.97 9.31
CA GLU A 227 -19.56 14.71 8.23
C GLU A 227 -20.40 13.80 7.32
N VAL A 228 -19.92 12.60 6.97
CA VAL A 228 -20.72 11.62 6.20
C VAL A 228 -21.87 11.01 7.00
N GLY A 229 -21.81 11.09 8.34
CA GLY A 229 -22.87 10.64 9.24
C GLY A 229 -22.77 9.18 9.68
N LYS A 230 -23.48 8.87 10.77
CA LYS A 230 -23.43 7.58 11.48
C LYS A 230 -23.91 6.39 10.65
N ASP A 231 -24.76 6.63 9.65
CA ASP A 231 -25.26 5.56 8.77
C ASP A 231 -24.22 5.13 7.73
N LYS A 232 -23.21 5.96 7.49
CA LYS A 232 -22.18 5.77 6.47
C LYS A 232 -20.79 5.56 7.02
N CYS A 233 -20.44 6.13 8.16
CA CYS A 233 -19.14 5.90 8.78
C CYS A 233 -19.23 5.46 10.24
N LEU A 234 -18.51 4.38 10.54
CA LEU A 234 -18.38 3.81 11.88
C LEU A 234 -16.91 3.92 12.34
N PRO A 235 -16.61 4.69 13.38
CA PRO A 235 -15.34 4.60 14.10
C PRO A 235 -15.23 3.25 14.81
N VAL A 236 -14.15 2.51 14.55
CA VAL A 236 -13.85 1.21 15.15
C VAL A 236 -12.58 1.32 15.96
N TYR A 237 -12.71 1.17 17.28
CA TYR A 237 -11.59 1.22 18.22
C TYR A 237 -10.81 -0.09 18.20
N TYR A 238 -9.54 -0.04 17.84
CA TYR A 238 -8.65 -1.20 17.73
C TYR A 238 -8.59 -1.99 19.03
N GLU A 239 -8.47 -1.30 20.16
CA GLU A 239 -8.37 -1.90 21.48
C GLU A 239 -9.66 -2.67 21.81
N GLN A 240 -10.83 -2.09 21.51
CA GLN A 240 -12.11 -2.76 21.70
C GLN A 240 -12.34 -3.91 20.71
N LEU A 241 -11.84 -3.79 19.49
CA LEU A 241 -11.85 -4.88 18.50
C LEU A 241 -10.99 -6.06 18.98
N VAL A 242 -9.82 -5.78 19.56
CA VAL A 242 -8.91 -6.81 20.06
C VAL A 242 -9.44 -7.44 21.35
N LEU A 243 -9.94 -6.64 22.30
CA LEU A 243 -10.46 -7.12 23.58
C LEU A 243 -11.77 -7.89 23.42
N HIS A 244 -12.65 -7.43 22.52
CA HIS A 244 -14.01 -7.94 22.36
C HIS A 244 -14.37 -8.24 20.88
N PRO A 245 -13.65 -9.13 20.18
CA PRO A 245 -13.79 -9.29 18.73
C PRO A 245 -15.19 -9.74 18.32
N ARG A 246 -15.85 -10.64 19.07
CA ARG A 246 -17.21 -11.11 18.77
C ARG A 246 -18.23 -9.98 18.89
N ARG A 247 -18.14 -9.14 19.92
CA ARG A 247 -19.04 -7.99 20.09
C ARG A 247 -18.81 -6.96 18.98
N SER A 248 -17.55 -6.59 18.76
CA SER A 248 -17.16 -5.59 17.76
C SER A 248 -17.60 -5.99 16.35
N LEU A 249 -17.35 -7.24 15.94
CA LEU A 249 -17.74 -7.71 14.62
C LEU A 249 -19.25 -7.83 14.42
N LYS A 250 -20.01 -8.19 15.46
CA LYS A 250 -21.47 -8.16 15.37
C LYS A 250 -21.98 -6.77 15.06
N LEU A 251 -21.49 -5.76 15.77
CA LEU A 251 -21.86 -4.35 15.54
C LEU A 251 -21.42 -3.86 14.16
N ILE A 252 -20.23 -4.26 13.72
CA ILE A 252 -19.70 -3.88 12.41
C ILE A 252 -20.50 -4.51 11.28
N LEU A 253 -20.79 -5.81 11.33
CA LEU A 253 -21.56 -6.50 10.30
C LEU A 253 -23.01 -6.00 10.23
N ASP A 254 -23.63 -5.72 11.38
CA ASP A 254 -24.94 -5.08 11.46
C ASP A 254 -24.94 -3.69 10.81
N PHE A 255 -23.96 -2.84 11.16
CA PHE A 255 -23.78 -1.53 10.53
C PHE A 255 -23.59 -1.62 9.00
N LEU A 256 -22.89 -2.66 8.52
CA LEU A 256 -22.67 -2.91 7.11
C LEU A 256 -23.89 -3.53 6.40
N GLY A 257 -24.88 -4.04 7.13
CA GLY A 257 -26.01 -4.78 6.56
C GLY A 257 -25.61 -6.15 6.01
N ILE A 258 -24.65 -6.82 6.66
CA ILE A 258 -24.13 -8.14 6.27
C ILE A 258 -24.48 -9.15 7.37
N ALA A 259 -24.92 -10.35 6.98
CA ALA A 259 -25.26 -11.40 7.93
C ALA A 259 -24.04 -11.81 8.79
N TRP A 260 -24.30 -12.32 9.99
CA TRP A 260 -23.23 -12.85 10.84
C TRP A 260 -22.63 -14.13 10.24
N SER A 261 -21.30 -14.23 10.25
CA SER A 261 -20.57 -15.47 10.00
C SER A 261 -19.49 -15.66 11.08
N ASP A 262 -19.38 -16.86 11.65
CA ASP A 262 -18.38 -17.11 12.70
C ASP A 262 -16.94 -17.08 12.15
N ALA A 263 -16.77 -17.27 10.84
CA ALA A 263 -15.48 -17.23 10.15
C ALA A 263 -14.70 -15.92 10.38
N VAL A 264 -15.38 -14.80 10.64
CA VAL A 264 -14.72 -13.51 10.90
C VAL A 264 -13.89 -13.49 12.19
N LEU A 265 -14.11 -14.45 13.10
CA LEU A 265 -13.31 -14.66 14.31
C LEU A 265 -12.10 -15.59 14.10
N HIS A 266 -12.00 -16.21 12.92
CA HIS A 266 -11.04 -17.26 12.58
C HIS A 266 -10.25 -16.93 11.29
N HIS A 267 -9.92 -15.65 11.11
CA HIS A 267 -9.25 -15.17 9.90
C HIS A 267 -7.90 -15.86 9.66
N GLU A 268 -7.21 -16.29 10.71
CA GLU A 268 -5.92 -16.97 10.64
C GLU A 268 -6.00 -18.32 9.94
N ASP A 269 -7.15 -18.99 10.02
CA ASP A 269 -7.38 -20.30 9.40
C ASP A 269 -7.73 -20.17 7.91
N LEU A 270 -8.01 -18.96 7.42
CA LEU A 270 -8.46 -18.68 6.04
C LEU A 270 -7.40 -18.00 5.18
N ILE A 271 -6.17 -17.85 5.68
CA ILE A 271 -5.10 -17.19 4.93
C ILE A 271 -4.65 -18.02 3.74
N GLY A 272 -4.68 -17.42 2.56
CA GLY A 272 -4.30 -18.05 1.29
C GLY A 272 -5.28 -19.11 0.79
N LYS A 273 -6.49 -19.21 1.38
CA LYS A 273 -7.55 -20.11 0.91
C LYS A 273 -8.47 -19.40 -0.09
N PRO A 274 -9.11 -20.13 -1.02
CA PRO A 274 -10.15 -19.58 -1.88
C PRO A 274 -11.27 -18.94 -1.06
N GLY A 275 -11.70 -17.73 -1.45
CA GLY A 275 -12.71 -16.96 -0.70
C GLY A 275 -12.29 -16.54 0.71
N GLY A 276 -10.98 -16.59 1.02
CA GLY A 276 -10.42 -16.21 2.32
C GLY A 276 -9.48 -15.01 2.24
N VAL A 277 -8.49 -14.99 3.15
CA VAL A 277 -7.63 -13.83 3.35
C VAL A 277 -6.39 -13.88 2.45
N SER A 278 -6.32 -12.98 1.46
CA SER A 278 -5.09 -12.76 0.68
C SER A 278 -4.15 -11.77 1.39
N LEU A 279 -2.86 -12.09 1.48
CA LEU A 279 -1.85 -11.27 2.14
C LEU A 279 -0.64 -11.03 1.22
N SER A 280 -0.26 -9.76 1.06
CA SER A 280 1.02 -9.40 0.44
C SER A 280 2.18 -9.72 1.38
N LYS A 281 3.19 -10.45 0.88
CA LYS A 281 4.42 -10.76 1.63
C LYS A 281 5.26 -9.54 2.00
N ILE A 282 5.08 -8.41 1.31
CA ILE A 282 5.85 -7.17 1.55
C ILE A 282 5.09 -6.13 2.38
N GLU A 283 3.81 -6.38 2.70
CA GLU A 283 3.07 -5.52 3.62
C GLU A 283 3.60 -5.67 5.06
N ARG A 284 3.78 -4.53 5.75
CA ARG A 284 4.42 -4.46 7.08
C ARG A 284 3.56 -5.04 8.22
N SER A 285 2.30 -5.36 7.94
CA SER A 285 1.34 -5.94 8.88
C SER A 285 1.15 -7.45 8.71
N THR A 286 1.79 -8.06 7.71
CA THR A 286 1.59 -9.48 7.37
C THR A 286 2.08 -10.41 8.48
N ASP A 287 3.21 -10.10 9.14
CA ASP A 287 3.74 -10.93 10.24
C ASP A 287 2.85 -10.98 11.49
N GLN A 288 1.98 -9.98 11.66
CA GLN A 288 1.06 -9.88 12.78
C GLN A 288 -0.30 -10.50 12.45
N VAL A 289 -0.79 -10.30 11.22
CA VAL A 289 -2.13 -10.72 10.79
C VAL A 289 -2.21 -12.23 10.49
N ILE A 290 -1.07 -12.92 10.38
CA ILE A 290 -1.06 -14.40 10.34
C ILE A 290 -1.42 -15.05 11.68
N LYS A 291 -1.42 -14.29 12.78
CA LYS A 291 -1.78 -14.77 14.11
C LYS A 291 -3.26 -14.48 14.38
N PRO A 292 -3.94 -15.29 15.21
CA PRO A 292 -5.28 -14.94 15.70
C PRO A 292 -5.24 -13.62 16.46
N VAL A 293 -6.42 -12.98 16.63
CA VAL A 293 -6.59 -11.79 17.48
C VAL A 293 -6.00 -12.05 18.88
N ASN A 294 -5.04 -11.21 19.30
CA ASN A 294 -4.26 -11.40 20.52
C ASN A 294 -3.89 -10.06 21.19
N LEU A 295 -3.43 -10.14 22.44
CA LEU A 295 -3.24 -8.98 23.33
C LEU A 295 -1.83 -8.35 23.27
N GLU A 296 -0.86 -8.96 22.60
CA GLU A 296 0.57 -8.57 22.66
C GLU A 296 0.81 -7.09 22.33
N ALA A 297 -0.04 -6.50 21.48
CA ALA A 297 0.18 -5.19 20.91
C ALA A 297 -0.58 -4.03 21.59
N LEU A 298 -1.43 -4.28 22.58
CA LEU A 298 -2.27 -3.23 23.20
C LEU A 298 -1.42 -2.11 23.84
N SER A 299 -0.55 -2.48 24.78
CA SER A 299 0.16 -1.52 25.64
C SER A 299 1.67 -1.54 25.50
N LYS A 300 2.21 -2.21 24.47
CA LYS A 300 3.68 -2.33 24.25
C LYS A 300 4.42 -1.00 24.05
N TRP A 301 3.71 0.11 23.93
CA TRP A 301 4.29 1.44 23.74
C TRP A 301 4.67 2.10 25.07
N THR A 302 4.07 1.65 26.19
CA THR A 302 4.30 2.21 27.52
C THR A 302 5.78 2.14 27.89
N GLY A 303 6.34 3.24 28.38
CA GLY A 303 7.75 3.34 28.77
C GLY A 303 8.73 3.61 27.62
N HIS A 304 8.27 3.67 26.37
CA HIS A 304 9.14 3.91 25.20
C HIS A 304 9.04 5.32 24.61
N ILE A 305 8.17 6.17 25.14
CA ILE A 305 7.99 7.55 24.69
C ILE A 305 8.90 8.46 25.53
N PRO A 306 9.69 9.37 24.91
CA PRO A 306 10.54 10.31 25.63
C PRO A 306 9.76 11.16 26.64
N GLY A 307 10.36 11.43 27.80
CA GLY A 307 9.68 12.10 28.92
C GLY A 307 9.16 13.50 28.61
N ASP A 308 9.84 14.26 27.74
CA ASP A 308 9.38 15.58 27.29
C ASP A 308 8.10 15.47 26.44
N VAL A 309 8.00 14.43 25.62
CA VAL A 309 6.82 14.14 24.79
C VAL A 309 5.66 13.64 25.64
N VAL A 310 5.94 12.82 26.66
CA VAL A 310 4.92 12.39 27.64
C VAL A 310 4.33 13.60 28.37
N ARG A 311 5.17 14.52 28.86
CA ARG A 311 4.72 15.73 29.55
C ARG A 311 3.82 16.60 28.67
N ASP A 312 4.15 16.73 27.38
CA ASP A 312 3.45 17.62 26.46
C ASP A 312 2.31 16.90 25.67
N MET A 313 1.99 15.64 26.02
CA MET A 313 1.13 14.76 25.23
C MET A 313 -0.22 15.37 24.87
N ALA A 314 -0.90 16.00 25.83
CA ALA A 314 -2.20 16.64 25.61
C ALA A 314 -2.15 17.82 24.63
N HIS A 315 -1.02 18.52 24.57
CA HIS A 315 -0.80 19.62 23.63
C HIS A 315 -0.44 19.10 22.23
N ILE A 316 0.43 18.09 22.16
CA ILE A 316 0.86 17.47 20.89
C ILE A 316 -0.31 16.75 20.20
N ALA A 317 -1.11 16.03 20.97
CA ALA A 317 -2.11 15.09 20.49
C ALA A 317 -3.48 15.25 21.17
N PRO A 318 -4.14 16.43 21.05
CA PRO A 318 -5.45 16.68 21.66
C PRO A 318 -6.56 15.73 21.16
N MET A 319 -6.39 15.10 19.99
CA MET A 319 -7.31 14.07 19.51
C MET A 319 -7.35 12.84 20.41
N LEU A 320 -6.32 12.56 21.22
CA LEU A 320 -6.37 11.47 22.20
C LEU A 320 -7.58 11.65 23.12
N ALA A 321 -7.69 12.80 23.78
CA ALA A 321 -8.79 13.10 24.69
C ALA A 321 -10.15 13.11 23.96
N ARG A 322 -10.22 13.72 22.77
CA ARG A 322 -11.46 13.73 21.96
C ARG A 322 -11.94 12.34 21.56
N LEU A 323 -11.02 11.39 21.39
CA LEU A 323 -11.33 10.01 21.03
C LEU A 323 -11.51 9.12 22.26
N GLY A 324 -11.38 9.64 23.48
CA GLY A 324 -11.57 8.87 24.73
C GLY A 324 -10.30 8.22 25.29
N TYR A 325 -9.12 8.57 24.77
CA TYR A 325 -7.84 8.16 25.35
C TYR A 325 -7.34 9.25 26.30
N ASP A 326 -7.19 8.93 27.59
CA ASP A 326 -6.55 9.84 28.55
C ASP A 326 -5.09 10.12 28.11
N PRO A 327 -4.74 11.38 27.76
CA PRO A 327 -3.40 11.72 27.31
C PRO A 327 -2.36 11.66 28.43
N TYR A 328 -2.77 11.65 29.70
CA TYR A 328 -1.88 11.60 30.87
C TYR A 328 -1.70 10.18 31.44
N ALA A 329 -2.65 9.26 31.18
CA ALA A 329 -2.51 7.86 31.59
C ALA A 329 -1.48 7.10 30.72
N ASN A 330 -0.59 6.31 31.35
CA ASN A 330 0.50 5.59 30.68
C ASN A 330 0.61 4.12 31.16
N PRO A 331 -0.11 3.16 30.53
CA PRO A 331 -1.18 3.35 29.53
C PRO A 331 -2.54 3.66 30.19
N PRO A 332 -3.55 4.10 29.42
CA PRO A 332 -4.94 4.02 29.82
C PRO A 332 -5.37 2.56 30.09
N ASN A 333 -6.39 2.39 30.93
CA ASN A 333 -7.08 1.11 31.03
C ASN A 333 -8.00 0.93 29.82
N TYR A 334 -7.57 0.14 28.83
CA TYR A 334 -8.36 -0.15 27.64
C TYR A 334 -9.53 -1.13 27.92
N GLY A 335 -9.54 -1.81 29.07
CA GLY A 335 -10.54 -2.80 29.45
C GLY A 335 -9.97 -4.22 29.58
N ASN A 336 -10.85 -5.17 29.90
CA ASN A 336 -10.50 -6.57 30.12
C ASN A 336 -10.87 -7.42 28.90
N PRO A 337 -10.03 -8.38 28.49
CA PRO A 337 -10.26 -9.18 27.29
C PRO A 337 -11.33 -10.26 27.49
N ASP A 338 -12.04 -10.59 26.40
CA ASP A 338 -12.88 -11.78 26.34
C ASP A 338 -12.01 -13.06 26.47
N PRO A 339 -12.54 -14.16 27.05
CA PRO A 339 -11.78 -15.41 27.23
C PRO A 339 -11.18 -15.98 25.93
N ILE A 340 -11.86 -15.80 24.80
CA ILE A 340 -11.36 -16.23 23.48
C ILE A 340 -10.02 -15.57 23.13
N VAL A 341 -9.83 -14.29 23.48
CA VAL A 341 -8.62 -13.53 23.15
C VAL A 341 -7.47 -13.91 24.07
N ILE A 342 -7.78 -14.20 25.34
CA ILE A 342 -6.80 -14.77 26.28
C ILE A 342 -6.27 -16.10 25.73
N ASN A 343 -7.18 -17.00 25.33
CA ASN A 343 -6.82 -18.31 24.77
C ASN A 343 -6.00 -18.17 23.47
N ASN A 344 -6.41 -17.28 22.57
CA ASN A 344 -5.66 -16.98 21.35
C ASN A 344 -4.26 -16.46 21.66
N THR A 345 -4.12 -15.58 22.66
CA THR A 345 -2.83 -15.05 23.09
C THR A 345 -1.94 -16.17 23.64
N GLN A 346 -2.49 -17.09 24.45
CA GLN A 346 -1.74 -18.25 24.95
C GLN A 346 -1.28 -19.18 23.82
N ARG A 347 -2.12 -19.43 22.81
CA ARG A 347 -1.73 -20.18 21.61
C ARG A 347 -0.57 -19.51 20.88
N VAL A 348 -0.64 -18.19 20.70
CA VAL A 348 0.43 -17.43 20.04
C VAL A 348 1.75 -17.52 20.82
N LEU A 349 1.70 -17.40 22.16
CA LEU A 349 2.89 -17.52 23.02
C LEU A 349 3.51 -18.92 22.99
N LYS A 350 2.70 -19.96 22.80
CA LYS A 350 3.17 -21.34 22.58
C LYS A 350 3.77 -21.57 21.19
N GLY A 351 3.60 -20.63 20.26
CA GLY A 351 3.97 -20.79 18.85
C GLY A 351 2.93 -21.54 18.02
N ASP A 352 1.72 -21.73 18.54
CA ASP A 352 0.63 -22.51 17.94
C ASP A 352 -0.16 -21.70 16.89
N TYR A 353 0.55 -21.12 15.92
CA TYR A 353 -0.03 -20.45 14.76
C TYR A 353 0.63 -20.94 13.47
N LYS A 354 -0.16 -21.04 12.41
CA LYS A 354 0.31 -21.56 11.13
C LYS A 354 0.86 -20.43 10.28
N THR A 355 2.15 -20.50 9.95
CA THR A 355 2.70 -19.68 8.88
C THR A 355 2.21 -20.22 7.53
N PRO A 356 1.46 -19.44 6.74
CA PRO A 356 0.96 -19.87 5.43
C PRO A 356 2.08 -20.33 4.51
N ALA A 357 1.85 -21.39 3.72
CA ALA A 357 2.88 -22.01 2.88
C ALA A 357 3.54 -21.01 1.92
N ASN A 358 2.75 -20.12 1.33
CA ASN A 358 3.18 -19.03 0.45
C ASN A 358 4.04 -17.95 1.16
N LEU A 359 4.08 -17.92 2.49
CA LEU A 359 4.84 -16.95 3.28
C LEU A 359 6.04 -17.57 4.02
N LYS A 360 6.15 -18.90 4.10
CA LYS A 360 7.22 -19.60 4.86
C LYS A 360 8.63 -19.16 4.45
N GLY A 361 8.94 -19.19 3.15
CA GLY A 361 10.28 -18.84 2.67
C GLY A 361 10.68 -17.38 2.98
N TYR A 362 9.71 -16.46 2.90
CA TYR A 362 9.95 -15.05 3.23
C TYR A 362 10.27 -14.85 4.72
N PHE A 363 9.50 -15.49 5.61
CA PHE A 363 9.75 -15.35 7.05
C PHE A 363 11.04 -16.02 7.51
N GLN A 364 11.45 -17.14 6.89
CA GLN A 364 12.75 -17.75 7.14
C GLN A 364 13.90 -16.78 6.82
N GLU A 365 13.86 -16.13 5.66
CA GLU A 365 14.86 -15.15 5.25
C GLU A 365 14.89 -13.93 6.18
N GLN A 366 13.71 -13.40 6.56
CA GLN A 366 13.61 -12.26 7.48
C GLN A 366 14.11 -12.58 8.88
N ASN A 367 13.82 -13.78 9.39
CA ASN A 367 14.32 -14.22 10.68
C ASN A 367 15.84 -14.41 10.66
N MET A 368 16.40 -14.94 9.57
CA MET A 368 17.84 -15.04 9.36
C MET A 368 18.48 -13.65 9.35
N LYS A 369 17.93 -12.69 8.57
CA LYS A 369 18.41 -11.28 8.55
C LYS A 369 18.38 -10.63 9.94
N LYS A 370 17.31 -10.85 10.72
CA LYS A 370 17.24 -10.38 12.12
C LYS A 370 18.30 -11.02 12.99
N TRP A 371 18.52 -12.33 12.85
CA TRP A 371 19.51 -13.06 13.64
C TRP A 371 20.93 -12.56 13.37
N TRP A 372 21.30 -12.37 12.09
CA TRP A 372 22.56 -11.74 11.69
C TRP A 372 22.71 -10.32 12.24
N SER A 373 21.65 -9.50 12.21
CA SER A 373 21.67 -8.16 12.80
C SER A 373 21.87 -8.16 14.31
N MET A 374 21.30 -9.13 15.03
CA MET A 374 21.51 -9.28 16.48
C MET A 374 22.94 -9.71 16.81
N LEU A 375 23.56 -10.56 15.99
CA LEU A 375 24.96 -10.97 16.16
C LEU A 375 25.93 -9.79 15.96
N HIS A 376 25.75 -9.01 14.89
CA HIS A 376 26.58 -7.83 14.65
C HIS A 376 26.41 -6.72 15.71
N HIS A 377 25.24 -6.62 16.35
CA HIS A 377 25.06 -5.71 17.50
C HIS A 377 25.73 -6.22 18.78
N ARG A 378 25.87 -7.55 18.97
CA ARG A 378 26.59 -8.12 20.12
C ARG A 378 28.11 -7.97 20.01
N GLU A 379 28.68 -7.98 18.81
CA GLU A 379 30.13 -7.77 18.61
C GLU A 379 30.59 -6.34 18.93
N TYR A 380 29.70 -5.34 18.84
CA TYR A 380 30.02 -3.94 19.16
C TYR A 380 29.81 -3.54 20.64
N SER A 381 29.41 -4.48 21.51
CA SER A 381 29.09 -4.20 22.93
C SER A 381 30.05 -4.87 23.94
N ARG A 382 31.20 -5.40 23.50
CA ARG A 382 32.26 -5.82 24.45
C ARG A 382 33.13 -4.61 24.82
N PRO A 383 33.38 -4.36 26.13
CA PRO A 383 34.41 -3.41 26.53
C PRO A 383 35.78 -3.89 26.02
N GLN A 384 36.60 -2.94 25.54
CA GLN A 384 38.02 -3.20 25.28
C GLN A 384 38.70 -3.61 26.58
N GLU A 385 38.96 -4.90 26.76
CA GLU A 385 40.00 -5.35 27.68
C GLU A 385 40.91 -6.35 26.98
N SER A 386 42.20 -6.05 27.04
CA SER A 386 43.34 -6.94 26.82
C SER A 386 43.68 -7.31 25.36
N CYS A 387 44.41 -6.41 24.68
CA CYS A 387 45.29 -6.83 23.58
C CYS A 387 46.41 -7.73 24.13
N LEU A 388 46.32 -9.04 23.89
CA LEU A 388 47.50 -9.91 23.92
C LEU A 388 48.12 -9.90 22.52
N HIS A 389 49.35 -9.37 22.43
CA HIS A 389 50.19 -9.49 21.25
C HIS A 389 50.54 -10.96 21.00
N ILE A 390 50.14 -11.49 19.84
CA ILE A 390 50.76 -12.67 19.24
C ILE A 390 51.19 -12.26 17.84
N GLY A 391 52.49 -12.02 17.66
CA GLY A 391 53.10 -11.81 16.36
C GLY A 391 53.04 -13.07 15.53
N SER A 392 52.62 -12.95 14.27
CA SER A 392 52.72 -14.03 13.28
C SER A 392 53.31 -13.45 12.00
N ASN A 393 54.57 -13.76 11.74
CA ASN A 393 55.21 -13.53 10.45
C ASN A 393 54.53 -14.41 9.38
N LEU A 394 53.96 -13.81 8.33
CA LEU A 394 53.51 -14.53 7.14
C LEU A 394 54.61 -14.46 6.06
N TYR A 395 55.22 -15.60 5.75
CA TYR A 395 55.97 -15.79 4.52
C TYR A 395 55.03 -16.33 3.44
N PHE A 396 55.01 -15.68 2.28
CA PHE A 396 54.36 -16.20 1.07
C PHE A 396 55.38 -17.00 0.26
N LEU A 397 55.04 -18.26 -0.07
CA LEU A 397 55.67 -19.00 -1.15
C LEU A 397 54.58 -19.51 -2.09
N SER A 398 54.72 -19.16 -3.37
CA SER A 398 53.83 -19.55 -4.46
C SER A 398 54.08 -20.98 -4.90
N SER A 399 53.03 -21.74 -5.22
CA SER A 399 52.89 -22.45 -6.52
C SER A 399 51.63 -23.31 -6.58
N SER A 400 50.76 -22.99 -7.55
CA SER A 400 49.86 -23.93 -8.26
C SER A 400 48.61 -24.50 -7.54
N PRO A 401 47.55 -24.88 -8.29
CA PRO A 401 46.18 -24.51 -7.95
C PRO A 401 45.30 -25.73 -7.65
N LEU A 402 44.85 -25.91 -6.41
CA LEU A 402 43.69 -26.73 -6.02
C LEU A 402 43.32 -26.34 -4.58
N LEU A 403 42.35 -25.44 -4.42
CA LEU A 403 41.86 -25.03 -3.10
C LEU A 403 40.74 -25.98 -2.66
N SER A 404 41.10 -26.95 -1.81
CA SER A 404 40.15 -27.52 -0.85
C SER A 404 40.33 -26.75 0.46
N PHE A 405 39.29 -26.04 0.89
CA PHE A 405 39.28 -25.44 2.22
C PHE A 405 38.54 -26.37 3.17
N THR A 406 39.26 -26.95 4.13
CA THR A 406 38.66 -27.58 5.31
C THR A 406 38.83 -26.61 6.47
N VAL A 407 37.73 -26.05 6.97
CA VAL A 407 37.75 -25.24 8.20
C VAL A 407 37.63 -26.20 9.38
N HIS A 408 38.72 -26.41 10.12
CA HIS A 408 38.66 -27.03 11.44
C HIS A 408 38.22 -25.99 12.47
N VAL A 409 37.06 -26.21 13.08
CA VAL A 409 36.64 -25.50 14.29
C VAL A 409 36.91 -26.44 15.47
N THR A 410 37.90 -26.10 16.30
CA THR A 410 38.08 -26.73 17.60
C THR A 410 37.23 -26.00 18.63
N SER A 411 36.21 -26.65 19.19
CA SER A 411 35.52 -26.18 20.38
C SER A 411 36.17 -26.82 21.62
N SER A 412 36.77 -26.01 22.47
CA SER A 412 37.05 -26.42 23.85
C SER A 412 35.72 -26.41 24.63
N ILE A 413 35.03 -27.53 24.65
CA ILE A 413 34.12 -28.06 25.69
C ILE A 413 33.44 -29.30 25.04
N GLY A 414 33.49 -30.43 25.74
CA GLY A 414 33.35 -31.77 25.17
C GLY A 414 31.94 -32.24 24.75
N GLU A 415 31.99 -33.29 23.90
CA GLU A 415 30.94 -34.21 23.39
C GLU A 415 30.13 -33.78 22.13
N PRO A 416 29.59 -34.75 21.33
CA PRO A 416 30.25 -35.37 20.19
C PRO A 416 29.63 -34.98 18.82
N GLU A 417 30.37 -35.29 17.76
CA GLU A 417 30.17 -34.85 16.37
C GLU A 417 28.81 -35.23 15.73
N GLN A 418 28.15 -34.27 15.09
CA GLN A 418 27.15 -34.51 14.04
C GLN A 418 27.56 -33.77 12.76
N HIS A 419 27.85 -34.53 11.70
CA HIS A 419 28.22 -34.02 10.38
C HIS A 419 26.99 -33.50 9.62
N LEU A 420 27.05 -32.24 9.16
CA LEU A 420 26.09 -31.69 8.20
C LEU A 420 26.78 -31.48 6.84
N LEU A 421 26.42 -32.29 5.85
CA LEU A 421 26.81 -32.13 4.43
C LEU A 421 25.91 -31.09 3.75
N LEU A 422 26.49 -30.06 3.13
CA LEU A 422 25.78 -29.11 2.26
C LEU A 422 26.16 -29.34 0.78
N PRO A 423 25.22 -29.23 -0.18
CA PRO A 423 25.51 -29.49 -1.59
C PRO A 423 26.12 -28.28 -2.30
N LEU A 424 27.16 -28.54 -3.12
CA LEU A 424 27.86 -27.55 -3.96
C LEU A 424 27.06 -27.25 -5.24
N GLY A 425 26.68 -25.98 -5.44
CA GLY A 425 26.18 -25.47 -6.73
C GLY A 425 27.34 -25.04 -7.65
N LYS A 426 27.42 -25.60 -8.85
CA LYS A 426 28.43 -25.31 -9.90
C LYS A 426 28.18 -23.94 -10.55
N LEU A 427 29.23 -23.12 -10.68
CA LEU A 427 29.26 -21.95 -11.56
C LEU A 427 29.95 -22.35 -12.89
N VAL A 428 29.25 -22.22 -14.02
CA VAL A 428 29.79 -22.40 -15.37
C VAL A 428 30.07 -21.02 -15.95
N ILE A 429 31.31 -20.79 -16.44
CA ILE A 429 31.70 -19.57 -17.17
C ILE A 429 31.98 -19.98 -18.62
N SER A 430 31.26 -19.38 -19.59
CA SER A 430 31.60 -19.46 -21.02
C SER A 430 32.38 -18.21 -21.47
N ARG A 431 33.33 -18.41 -22.40
CA ARG A 431 34.19 -17.37 -22.99
C ARG A 431 33.72 -17.00 -24.41
N GLY A 432 33.76 -15.71 -24.71
CA GLY A 432 33.77 -15.11 -26.06
C GLY A 432 33.20 -13.68 -25.98
N GLY A 433 33.79 -12.59 -26.48
CA GLY A 433 34.97 -12.38 -27.30
C GLY A 433 34.63 -11.40 -28.44
N ARG A 434 34.73 -10.08 -28.22
CA ARG A 434 35.23 -8.99 -29.11
C ARG A 434 34.55 -7.61 -28.93
N GLN A 435 35.43 -6.63 -28.73
CA GLN A 435 35.51 -5.24 -29.26
C GLN A 435 34.52 -4.12 -28.83
N SER A 436 35.17 -2.99 -28.54
CA SER A 436 34.88 -1.63 -28.03
C SER A 436 33.98 -0.75 -28.95
N PRO A 437 33.62 0.55 -28.65
CA PRO A 437 34.31 1.50 -27.75
C PRO A 437 33.49 2.55 -26.92
N GLU A 438 34.22 3.11 -25.94
CA GLU A 438 34.27 4.49 -25.41
C GLU A 438 33.05 5.19 -24.76
N THR A 439 33.19 5.52 -23.47
CA THR A 439 33.33 6.93 -23.00
C THR A 439 33.80 6.98 -21.54
N ALA A 440 34.73 7.90 -21.28
CA ALA A 440 35.54 8.03 -20.08
C ALA A 440 34.84 8.77 -18.92
N PHE A 441 35.26 8.46 -17.68
CA PHE A 441 35.21 9.40 -16.56
C PHE A 441 36.57 9.40 -15.83
N ASP A 442 37.10 10.60 -15.64
CA ASP A 442 38.41 10.92 -15.09
C ASP A 442 38.62 10.43 -13.65
N LEU A 443 39.78 9.82 -13.39
CA LEU A 443 40.35 9.61 -12.06
C LEU A 443 41.33 10.77 -11.73
N PRO A 444 41.34 11.31 -10.50
CA PRO A 444 42.29 12.36 -10.14
C PRO A 444 43.73 11.83 -10.08
N LYS A 445 44.66 12.61 -10.64
CA LYS A 445 46.10 12.38 -10.72
C LYS A 445 46.73 12.08 -9.35
N ALA A 446 47.59 11.07 -9.29
CA ALA A 446 48.46 10.80 -8.15
C ALA A 446 49.65 11.79 -8.12
N THR A 447 49.95 12.35 -6.96
CA THR A 447 51.13 13.20 -6.73
C THR A 447 52.36 12.30 -6.52
N GLN A 448 53.41 12.46 -7.33
CA GLN A 448 54.72 11.83 -7.12
C GLN A 448 55.51 12.61 -6.06
N LEU A 449 56.11 11.89 -5.11
CA LEU A 449 57.13 12.43 -4.20
C LEU A 449 58.53 12.10 -4.74
N PRO A 450 59.58 12.89 -4.40
CA PRO A 450 60.88 12.85 -5.08
C PRO A 450 61.74 11.60 -4.82
N ASP A 451 61.28 10.62 -4.03
CA ASP A 451 62.05 9.41 -3.68
C ASP A 451 61.56 8.12 -4.37
N GLY A 452 60.60 8.20 -5.31
CA GLY A 452 60.28 7.09 -6.22
C GLY A 452 59.42 5.95 -5.66
N ARG A 453 58.73 6.10 -4.53
CA ARG A 453 57.82 5.06 -3.98
C ARG A 453 56.34 5.25 -4.38
N ILE A 454 55.63 4.14 -4.64
CA ILE A 454 54.18 4.09 -4.92
C ILE A 454 53.45 3.23 -3.86
N LEU A 455 52.53 3.89 -3.12
CA LEU A 455 51.33 3.52 -2.31
C LEU A 455 50.99 2.05 -1.92
N PRO A 456 50.21 1.87 -0.83
CA PRO A 456 48.79 1.56 -1.09
C PRO A 456 47.79 2.36 -0.24
N LYS A 457 46.77 2.88 -0.91
CA LYS A 457 45.55 3.43 -0.31
C LYS A 457 44.66 2.26 0.10
N ALA A 458 44.20 2.23 1.34
CA ALA A 458 43.28 1.22 1.84
C ALA A 458 41.96 1.27 1.04
N ILE A 459 41.70 0.25 0.23
CA ILE A 459 40.39 0.00 -0.36
C ILE A 459 39.62 -0.82 0.68
N SER A 460 38.66 -0.18 1.35
CA SER A 460 37.60 -0.90 2.06
C SER A 460 36.68 -1.56 1.02
N PRO A 461 36.50 -2.89 1.02
CA PRO A 461 35.43 -3.49 0.26
C PRO A 461 34.11 -3.23 1.00
N ARG A 462 33.35 -2.21 0.55
CA ARG A 462 31.91 -2.18 0.81
C ARG A 462 31.28 -3.28 -0.03
N VAL A 463 30.96 -4.40 0.61
CA VAL A 463 30.07 -5.40 0.02
C VAL A 463 28.63 -4.90 0.23
N CYS A 464 28.08 -4.27 -0.80
CA CYS A 464 26.63 -4.10 -0.93
C CYS A 464 26.07 -5.41 -1.50
N PHE A 465 25.19 -6.10 -0.75
CA PHE A 465 24.34 -7.14 -1.31
C PHE A 465 23.01 -6.51 -1.79
N PRO A 466 22.37 -7.06 -2.84
CA PRO A 466 21.17 -6.51 -3.45
C PRO A 466 19.97 -6.42 -2.52
#